data_AF-A0A7Y5DGZ9-F1
#
_entry.id   AF-A0A7Y5DGZ9-F1
#
_cell.length_a   1.000
_cell.length_b   1.000
_cell.length_c   1.000
_cell.angle_alpha   90.00
_cell.angle_beta   90.00
_cell.angle_gamma   90.00
#
_symmetry.space_group_name_H-M   'P 1'
#
loop_
_entity.id
_entity.type
_entity.pdbx_description
1 polymer ?
#
loop_
_entity_poly.entity_id
_entity_poly.type
_entity_poly.pdbx_seq_one_letter_code
_entity_poly.pdbx_strand_id
1 'polypeptide(L)'
;MKNQRQLTTIKIMLSSRTIIFKLARHKQRGAALMVMLIIMTLGSAAFLVSALNSSSVQIERDKKTADALAQAKNALIGYAASVALTPAGTKRPGDLPCPDINNDGSADTPCNGNALGRLPWKTLGLPDFRDSSGERLWYAVSANFKNSPRTATLNSDTLGSISVFAKDGNLSYDGGATGTGVIAVLIAPGAVLQRTDKITPQDRSSVGSNNPVNYLDIALGQDNASFTDGLSTDGLIQGIIKDSNQRVILNDQLLVITQENIMRAIQKRVAAEVKQCLNEYASDPQNNGRLPWSSRVRDTGTPPSYSDRSGYLFGRIPDSPFKKTCEDSGGGGCDQPAQSGGMWNNWRGNCNIASLSGWWLNWKEMTFYALADAYKPVDPITAAAVNACSTTGACLSVNPPSATTDKKFAVIVAGKMLPGQSRSTNIEKGTFSNYLEAPNPVPPYSATPVNPTSFSQGVTSATFNDAVSFQ
;
A
#
# COMPACT_ATOMS: atom_id res chain seq x y z
N MET A 1 -34.80 72.66 94.40
CA MET A 1 -33.74 71.99 95.17
C MET A 1 -32.79 71.30 94.21
N LYS A 2 -31.57 71.85 94.09
CA LYS A 2 -30.42 71.29 93.36
C LYS A 2 -29.67 70.35 94.30
N ASN A 3 -29.12 69.24 93.81
CA ASN A 3 -27.66 69.07 93.81
C ASN A 3 -27.18 67.85 93.01
N GLN A 4 -26.25 68.14 92.09
CA GLN A 4 -25.36 67.24 91.37
C GLN A 4 -24.19 66.75 92.26
N ARG A 5 -23.41 65.81 91.70
CA ARG A 5 -21.95 65.49 91.86
C ARG A 5 -21.72 64.08 92.42
N GLN A 6 -20.75 63.28 91.99
CA GLN A 6 -19.73 63.36 90.93
C GLN A 6 -19.20 61.94 90.63
N LEU A 7 -18.65 61.75 89.43
CA LEU A 7 -17.80 60.62 89.07
C LEU A 7 -16.53 60.57 89.93
N THR A 8 -16.05 59.37 90.24
CA THR A 8 -14.66 59.16 90.68
C THR A 8 -14.01 58.13 89.76
N THR A 9 -13.06 58.60 88.97
CA THR A 9 -12.16 57.82 88.13
C THR A 9 -11.05 57.25 89.01
N ILE A 10 -10.90 55.92 89.06
CA ILE A 10 -9.71 55.27 89.62
C ILE A 10 -8.86 54.72 88.47
N LYS A 11 -7.65 55.29 88.38
CA LYS A 11 -6.59 54.99 87.42
C LYS A 11 -5.67 53.95 88.08
N ILE A 12 -5.67 52.70 87.60
CA ILE A 12 -4.70 51.68 88.04
C ILE A 12 -3.78 51.35 86.87
N MET A 13 -2.47 51.49 87.15
CA MET A 13 -1.34 51.32 86.23
C MET A 13 -1.22 49.89 85.65
N LEU A 14 -0.73 49.80 84.42
CA LEU A 14 -0.38 48.57 83.73
C LEU A 14 0.73 47.78 84.46
N SER A 15 0.61 46.45 84.43
CA SER A 15 1.75 45.53 84.41
C SER A 15 1.47 44.46 83.35
N SER A 16 2.12 44.60 82.19
CA SER A 16 2.17 43.56 81.16
C SER A 16 2.92 42.35 81.70
N ARG A 17 2.21 41.26 82.01
CA ARG A 17 2.82 39.95 82.23
C ARG A 17 2.98 39.24 80.89
N THR A 18 4.21 39.22 80.39
CA THR A 18 4.65 38.34 79.31
C THR A 18 4.58 36.90 79.81
N ILE A 19 3.64 36.10 79.29
CA ILE A 19 3.63 34.66 79.50
C ILE A 19 4.73 34.06 78.63
N ILE A 20 5.89 33.78 79.23
CA ILE A 20 6.94 32.97 78.62
C ILE A 20 6.47 31.52 78.63
N PHE A 21 5.97 31.03 77.49
CA PHE A 21 5.88 29.59 77.26
C PHE A 21 7.30 29.02 77.29
N LYS A 22 7.62 28.22 78.31
CA LYS A 22 8.80 27.34 78.29
C LYS A 22 8.62 26.35 77.13
N LEU A 23 9.27 26.63 76.00
CA LEU A 23 9.57 25.62 74.99
C LEU A 23 10.51 24.60 75.63
N ALA A 24 9.96 23.47 76.07
CA ALA A 24 10.74 22.28 76.35
C ALA A 24 11.39 21.85 75.02
N ARG A 25 12.67 22.17 74.87
CA ARG A 25 13.49 21.74 73.74
C ARG A 25 13.73 20.24 73.87
N HIS A 26 12.84 19.43 73.32
CA HIS A 26 13.11 18.01 73.12
C HIS A 26 14.32 17.88 72.19
N LYS A 27 15.36 17.20 72.68
CA LYS A 27 16.46 16.70 71.84
C LYS A 27 15.91 15.56 70.98
N GLN A 28 15.18 15.87 69.91
CA GLN A 28 15.04 14.95 68.79
C GLN A 28 16.30 15.05 67.95
N ARG A 29 17.24 14.13 68.16
CA ARG A 29 18.40 13.92 67.29
C ARG A 29 18.32 12.48 66.79
N GLY A 30 17.92 12.28 65.53
CA GLY A 30 17.95 10.98 64.85
C GLY A 30 16.62 10.54 64.24
N ALA A 31 15.57 10.37 65.05
CA ALA A 31 14.33 9.72 64.61
C ALA A 31 13.54 10.48 63.53
N ALA A 32 13.41 11.81 63.63
CA ALA A 32 12.65 12.60 62.65
C ALA A 32 13.26 12.56 61.25
N LEU A 33 14.60 12.53 61.16
CA LEU A 33 15.32 12.50 59.89
C LEU A 33 15.23 11.11 59.24
N MET A 34 15.25 10.04 60.04
CA MET A 34 14.99 8.68 59.55
C MET A 34 13.55 8.49 59.10
N VAL A 35 12.56 9.02 59.82
CA VAL A 35 11.14 8.97 59.41
C VAL A 35 10.92 9.75 58.11
N MET A 36 11.51 10.95 57.98
CA MET A 36 11.42 11.74 56.75
C MET A 36 12.07 11.00 55.56
N LEU A 37 13.22 10.34 55.78
CA LEU A 37 13.90 9.57 54.75
C LEU A 37 13.12 8.30 54.36
N ILE A 38 12.46 7.63 55.31
CA ILE A 38 11.57 6.50 55.05
C ILE A 38 10.34 6.95 54.24
N ILE A 39 9.71 8.08 54.61
CA ILE A 39 8.57 8.61 53.87
C ILE A 39 8.99 9.02 52.45
N MET A 40 10.15 9.65 52.30
CA MET A 40 10.66 10.08 51.01
C MET A 40 11.02 8.89 50.12
N THR A 41 11.66 7.86 50.66
CA THR A 41 12.00 6.63 49.91
C THR A 41 10.78 5.83 49.51
N LEU A 42 9.79 5.66 50.40
CA LEU A 42 8.52 5.01 50.08
C LEU A 42 7.70 5.83 49.08
N GLY A 43 7.68 7.16 49.21
CA GLY A 43 7.02 8.06 48.27
C GLY A 43 7.65 8.01 46.87
N SER A 44 8.99 8.02 46.79
CA SER A 44 9.73 7.86 45.53
C SER A 44 9.50 6.49 44.91
N ALA A 45 9.52 5.41 45.69
CA ALA A 45 9.26 4.06 45.21
C ALA A 45 7.81 3.91 44.69
N ALA A 46 6.82 4.43 45.43
CA ALA A 46 5.42 4.42 45.01
C ALA A 46 5.18 5.24 43.73
N PHE A 47 5.82 6.41 43.62
CA PHE A 47 5.78 7.23 42.41
C PHE A 47 6.39 6.51 41.21
N LEU A 48 7.57 5.88 41.37
CA LEU A 48 8.23 5.12 40.32
C LEU A 48 7.39 3.91 39.88
N VAL A 49 6.84 3.14 40.83
CA VAL A 49 5.96 2.00 40.51
C VAL A 49 4.70 2.49 39.78
N SER A 50 4.09 3.59 40.21
CA SER A 50 2.93 4.17 39.52
C SER A 50 3.26 4.66 38.11
N ALA A 51 4.41 5.29 37.91
CA ALA A 51 4.86 5.79 36.61
C ALA A 51 5.27 4.65 35.64
N LEU A 52 5.83 3.56 36.16
CA LEU A 52 6.15 2.35 35.38
C LEU A 52 4.88 1.59 34.99
N ASN A 53 3.89 1.54 35.88
CA ASN A 53 2.60 0.91 35.58
C ASN A 53 1.81 1.69 34.51
N SER A 54 1.81 3.02 34.53
CA SER A 54 1.11 3.81 33.50
C SER A 54 1.78 3.72 32.13
N SER A 55 3.11 3.75 32.08
CA SER A 55 3.86 3.61 30.83
C SER A 55 3.74 2.21 30.22
N SER A 56 3.82 1.14 31.02
CA SER A 56 3.60 -0.23 30.54
C SER A 56 2.18 -0.46 30.00
N VAL A 57 1.14 0.07 30.67
CA VAL A 57 -0.24 0.01 30.18
C VAL A 57 -0.40 0.77 28.86
N GLN A 58 0.22 1.94 28.71
CA GLN A 58 0.19 2.70 27.46
C GLN A 58 0.89 1.94 26.33
N ILE A 59 2.06 1.34 26.59
CA ILE A 59 2.80 0.53 25.62
C ILE A 59 1.95 -0.66 25.14
N GLU A 60 1.28 -1.38 26.04
CA GLU A 60 0.42 -2.50 25.65
C GLU A 60 -0.81 -2.04 24.84
N ARG A 61 -1.36 -0.87 25.15
CA ARG A 61 -2.43 -0.26 24.34
C ARG A 61 -1.94 0.09 22.95
N ASP A 62 -0.80 0.76 22.83
CA ASP A 62 -0.23 1.14 21.54
C ASP A 62 0.13 -0.09 20.71
N LYS A 63 0.66 -1.14 21.35
CA LYS A 63 0.93 -2.43 20.71
C LYS A 63 -0.35 -3.07 20.16
N LYS A 64 -1.44 -3.12 20.93
CA LYS A 64 -2.72 -3.65 20.47
C LYS A 64 -3.23 -2.91 19.23
N THR A 65 -3.20 -1.57 19.25
CA THR A 65 -3.64 -0.77 18.10
C THR A 65 -2.73 -0.99 16.89
N ALA A 66 -1.40 -1.00 17.09
CA ALA A 66 -0.44 -1.23 16.02
C ALA A 66 -0.60 -2.63 15.39
N ASP A 67 -0.81 -3.67 16.20
CA ASP A 67 -1.04 -5.04 15.74
C ASP A 67 -2.33 -5.16 14.91
N ALA A 68 -3.40 -4.47 15.32
CA ALA A 68 -4.65 -4.43 14.57
C ALA A 68 -4.47 -3.72 13.21
N LEU A 69 -3.82 -2.55 13.19
CA LEU A 69 -3.52 -1.80 11.97
C LEU A 69 -2.61 -2.59 11.02
N ALA A 70 -1.59 -3.27 11.54
CA ALA A 70 -0.66 -4.06 10.75
C ALA A 70 -1.34 -5.29 10.11
N GLN A 71 -2.21 -5.99 10.83
CA GLN A 71 -2.97 -7.11 10.27
C GLN A 71 -3.97 -6.65 9.21
N ALA A 72 -4.67 -5.53 9.45
CA ALA A 72 -5.54 -4.92 8.45
C ALA A 72 -4.77 -4.50 7.19
N LYS A 73 -3.57 -3.93 7.34
CA LYS A 73 -2.68 -3.59 6.22
C LYS A 73 -2.36 -4.81 5.37
N ASN A 74 -1.91 -5.88 6.01
CA ASN A 74 -1.52 -7.12 5.34
C ASN A 74 -2.71 -7.76 4.60
N ALA A 75 -3.91 -7.70 5.17
CA ALA A 75 -5.12 -8.19 4.52
C ALA A 75 -5.51 -7.37 3.27
N LEU A 76 -5.37 -6.04 3.33
CA LEU A 76 -5.61 -5.19 2.16
C LEU A 76 -4.58 -5.46 1.05
N ILE A 77 -3.29 -5.62 1.39
CA ILE A 77 -2.24 -6.02 0.43
C ILE A 77 -2.58 -7.39 -0.19
N GLY A 78 -2.97 -8.35 0.65
CA GLY A 78 -3.38 -9.69 0.22
C GLY A 78 -4.57 -9.65 -0.73
N TYR A 79 -5.64 -8.95 -0.35
CA TYR A 79 -6.84 -8.75 -1.16
C TYR A 79 -6.51 -8.16 -2.53
N ALA A 80 -5.71 -7.08 -2.57
CA ALA A 80 -5.29 -6.42 -3.79
C ALA A 80 -4.52 -7.37 -4.73
N ALA A 81 -3.69 -8.27 -4.19
CA ALA A 81 -2.94 -9.25 -4.96
C ALA A 81 -3.76 -10.51 -5.33
N SER A 82 -4.83 -10.81 -4.59
CA SER A 82 -5.63 -12.04 -4.75
C SER A 82 -6.94 -11.84 -5.52
N VAL A 83 -7.17 -10.66 -6.11
CA VAL A 83 -8.35 -10.38 -6.93
C VAL A 83 -8.51 -11.46 -8.01
N ALA A 84 -9.70 -12.04 -8.09
CA ALA A 84 -10.02 -13.04 -9.10
C ALA A 84 -10.14 -12.39 -10.49
N LEU A 85 -9.27 -12.80 -11.40
CA LEU A 85 -9.16 -12.26 -12.76
C LEU A 85 -9.84 -13.20 -13.74
N THR A 86 -10.62 -12.64 -14.66
CA THR A 86 -11.24 -13.40 -15.75
C THR A 86 -11.00 -12.67 -17.08
N PRO A 87 -10.97 -13.37 -18.22
CA PRO A 87 -10.72 -12.75 -19.53
C PRO A 87 -11.72 -11.66 -19.93
N ALA A 88 -12.97 -11.75 -19.45
CA ALA A 88 -14.04 -10.77 -19.72
C ALA A 88 -14.38 -9.88 -18.51
N GLY A 89 -13.62 -10.01 -17.42
CA GLY A 89 -13.89 -9.31 -16.17
C GLY A 89 -13.36 -7.88 -16.14
N THR A 90 -14.02 -7.02 -15.37
CA THR A 90 -13.57 -5.64 -15.09
C THR A 90 -12.69 -5.54 -13.84
N LYS A 91 -12.58 -6.62 -13.06
CA LYS A 91 -11.74 -6.70 -11.87
C LYS A 91 -10.27 -6.65 -12.26
N ARG A 92 -9.44 -6.00 -11.44
CA ARG A 92 -8.02 -5.77 -11.73
C ARG A 92 -7.16 -6.11 -10.50
N PRO A 93 -5.95 -6.65 -10.70
CA PRO A 93 -4.95 -6.68 -9.64
C PRO A 93 -4.77 -5.27 -9.08
N GLY A 94 -4.73 -5.13 -7.77
CA GLY A 94 -4.64 -3.84 -7.09
C GLY A 94 -5.96 -3.22 -6.67
N ASP A 95 -7.11 -3.72 -7.15
CA ASP A 95 -8.40 -3.27 -6.64
C ASP A 95 -8.49 -3.52 -5.13
N LEU A 96 -8.89 -2.50 -4.39
CA LEU A 96 -9.16 -2.55 -2.96
C LEU A 96 -10.68 -2.48 -2.70
N PRO A 97 -11.19 -3.12 -1.64
CA PRO A 97 -12.63 -3.12 -1.39
C PRO A 97 -13.14 -1.72 -1.06
N CYS A 98 -14.40 -1.45 -1.34
CA CYS A 98 -15.07 -0.29 -0.74
C CYS A 98 -15.15 -0.43 0.79
N PRO A 99 -15.15 0.67 1.56
CA PRO A 99 -15.39 0.62 2.99
C PRO A 99 -16.77 0.06 3.34
N ASP A 100 -16.91 -0.38 4.59
CA ASP A 100 -18.18 -0.74 5.22
C ASP A 100 -18.84 0.53 5.79
N ILE A 101 -19.99 0.94 5.26
CA ILE A 101 -20.70 2.15 5.67
C ILE A 101 -21.86 1.86 6.64
N ASN A 102 -22.16 0.58 6.87
CA ASN A 102 -23.32 0.16 7.66
C ASN A 102 -22.92 -0.59 8.96
N ASN A 103 -21.62 -0.84 9.15
CA ASN A 103 -20.98 -1.47 10.30
C ASN A 103 -21.28 -2.97 10.48
N ASP A 104 -21.59 -3.68 9.38
CA ASP A 104 -21.81 -5.12 9.36
C ASP A 104 -20.54 -5.96 9.09
N GLY A 105 -19.43 -5.31 8.73
CA GLY A 105 -18.13 -5.90 8.37
C GLY A 105 -17.93 -6.20 6.88
N SER A 106 -18.89 -5.88 6.02
CA SER A 106 -18.87 -6.17 4.58
C SER A 106 -18.62 -4.91 3.77
N ALA A 107 -17.93 -5.03 2.65
CA ALA A 107 -17.67 -3.89 1.76
C ALA A 107 -18.96 -3.46 1.05
N ASP A 108 -19.29 -2.17 1.13
CA ASP A 108 -20.48 -1.61 0.50
C ASP A 108 -20.12 -0.97 -0.85
N THR A 109 -20.54 -1.60 -1.95
CA THR A 109 -20.32 -1.10 -3.31
C THR A 109 -21.61 -0.54 -3.92
N PRO A 110 -21.58 0.56 -4.69
CA PRO A 110 -20.42 1.41 -4.99
C PRO A 110 -20.10 2.41 -3.87
N CYS A 111 -18.82 2.70 -3.65
CA CYS A 111 -18.36 3.77 -2.76
C CYS A 111 -18.09 5.04 -3.58
N ASN A 112 -19.18 5.72 -3.96
CA ASN A 112 -19.12 6.98 -4.71
C ASN A 112 -18.51 8.11 -3.86
N GLY A 113 -17.83 9.06 -4.52
CA GLY A 113 -17.15 10.17 -3.84
C GLY A 113 -15.98 9.69 -2.98
N ASN A 114 -15.80 10.35 -1.82
CA ASN A 114 -14.76 10.05 -0.84
C ASN A 114 -15.11 8.74 -0.14
N ALA A 115 -14.36 7.69 -0.45
CA ALA A 115 -14.60 6.36 0.08
C ALA A 115 -14.02 6.24 1.49
N LEU A 116 -14.79 6.70 2.49
CA LEU A 116 -14.50 6.59 3.92
C LEU A 116 -15.59 5.78 4.63
N GLY A 117 -15.19 4.81 5.43
CA GLY A 117 -16.10 3.98 6.24
C GLY A 117 -15.33 3.11 7.21
N ARG A 118 -15.99 2.11 7.80
CA ARG A 118 -15.33 1.06 8.59
C ARG A 118 -14.51 0.16 7.69
N LEU A 119 -13.49 -0.47 8.28
CA LEU A 119 -12.77 -1.56 7.63
C LEU A 119 -13.73 -2.73 7.38
N PRO A 120 -13.90 -3.20 6.12
CA PRO A 120 -14.78 -4.33 5.80
C PRO A 120 -14.12 -5.66 6.20
N TRP A 121 -13.97 -5.90 7.50
CA TRP A 121 -13.19 -7.00 8.08
C TRP A 121 -13.68 -8.39 7.64
N LYS A 122 -14.98 -8.62 7.46
CA LYS A 122 -15.50 -9.89 6.92
C LYS A 122 -15.08 -10.10 5.48
N THR A 123 -15.15 -9.04 4.65
CA THR A 123 -14.72 -9.09 3.25
C THR A 123 -13.23 -9.41 3.13
N LEU A 124 -12.44 -8.93 4.09
CA LEU A 124 -11.00 -9.17 4.19
C LEU A 124 -10.63 -10.50 4.87
N GLY A 125 -11.61 -11.29 5.33
CA GLY A 125 -11.35 -12.54 6.05
C GLY A 125 -10.66 -12.35 7.40
N LEU A 126 -10.86 -11.19 8.03
CA LEU A 126 -10.29 -10.82 9.32
C LEU A 126 -11.30 -11.06 10.46
N PRO A 127 -10.84 -11.19 11.72
CA PRO A 127 -11.71 -10.99 12.87
C PRO A 127 -12.10 -9.52 13.03
N ASP A 128 -13.06 -9.24 13.92
CA ASP A 128 -13.49 -7.88 14.29
C ASP A 128 -12.37 -7.16 15.09
N PHE A 129 -11.34 -6.70 14.39
CA PHE A 129 -10.22 -5.99 15.01
C PHE A 129 -10.66 -4.67 15.61
N ARG A 130 -10.19 -4.45 16.84
CA ARG A 130 -10.47 -3.24 17.61
C ARG A 130 -9.19 -2.63 18.14
N ASP A 131 -9.16 -1.31 18.16
CA ASP A 131 -8.08 -0.55 18.76
C ASP A 131 -8.03 -0.73 20.29
N SER A 132 -7.11 -0.02 20.94
CA SER A 132 -6.98 -0.03 22.39
C SER A 132 -8.15 0.60 23.16
N SER A 133 -8.99 1.39 22.47
CA SER A 133 -10.20 2.00 23.02
C SER A 133 -11.45 1.14 22.77
N GLY A 134 -11.30 0.03 22.07
CA GLY A 134 -12.40 -0.91 21.78
C GLY A 134 -13.16 -0.59 20.50
N GLU A 135 -12.65 0.30 19.66
CA GLU A 135 -13.32 0.71 18.42
C GLU A 135 -12.84 -0.05 17.20
N ARG A 136 -13.78 -0.25 16.25
CA ARG A 136 -13.45 -0.75 14.92
C ARG A 136 -12.62 0.28 14.15
N LEU A 137 -11.67 -0.24 13.39
CA LEU A 137 -10.85 0.55 12.48
C LEU A 137 -11.73 1.20 11.39
N TRP A 138 -11.41 2.44 11.08
CA TRP A 138 -11.87 3.15 9.90
C TRP A 138 -10.89 2.94 8.74
N TYR A 139 -11.39 3.13 7.54
CA TYR A 139 -10.71 2.81 6.31
C TYR A 139 -11.12 3.81 5.21
N ALA A 140 -10.11 4.42 4.60
CA ALA A 140 -10.25 5.25 3.42
C ALA A 140 -9.52 4.63 2.24
N VAL A 141 -10.10 4.71 1.04
CA VAL A 141 -9.48 4.21 -0.21
C VAL A 141 -9.55 5.24 -1.32
N SER A 142 -8.41 5.45 -1.98
CA SER A 142 -8.29 6.36 -3.12
C SER A 142 -9.18 5.94 -4.30
N ALA A 143 -9.65 6.92 -5.05
CA ALA A 143 -10.48 6.74 -6.24
C ALA A 143 -9.80 5.86 -7.29
N ASN A 144 -8.47 5.93 -7.40
CA ASN A 144 -7.70 5.15 -8.38
C ASN A 144 -7.66 3.64 -8.06
N PHE A 145 -7.84 3.26 -6.79
CA PHE A 145 -7.69 1.88 -6.31
C PHE A 145 -8.97 1.23 -5.81
N LYS A 146 -10.06 1.96 -5.60
CA LYS A 146 -11.33 1.35 -5.17
C LYS A 146 -11.91 0.42 -6.24
N ASN A 147 -12.53 -0.66 -5.80
CA ASN A 147 -13.12 -1.68 -6.67
C ASN A 147 -14.47 -1.25 -7.29
N SER A 148 -15.09 -0.16 -6.81
CA SER A 148 -16.37 0.32 -7.33
C SER A 148 -16.66 1.80 -6.99
N PRO A 149 -16.88 2.69 -7.99
CA PRO A 149 -16.62 2.48 -9.41
C PRO A 149 -15.12 2.48 -9.73
N ARG A 150 -14.73 1.77 -10.79
CA ARG A 150 -13.37 1.82 -11.34
C ARG A 150 -13.29 2.95 -12.37
N THR A 151 -12.51 3.99 -12.10
CA THR A 151 -12.49 5.21 -12.91
C THR A 151 -11.15 5.51 -13.59
N ALA A 152 -10.05 4.93 -13.12
CA ALA A 152 -8.70 5.19 -13.63
C ALA A 152 -8.01 3.89 -14.07
N THR A 153 -7.00 3.96 -14.93
CA THR A 153 -6.10 2.82 -15.21
C THR A 153 -5.35 2.41 -13.94
N LEU A 154 -5.20 1.10 -13.69
CA LEU A 154 -4.47 0.58 -12.53
C LEU A 154 -3.26 -0.26 -12.97
N ASN A 155 -2.06 0.32 -12.86
CA ASN A 155 -0.78 -0.33 -13.13
C ASN A 155 0.35 0.22 -12.25
N SER A 156 1.61 -0.13 -12.54
CA SER A 156 2.79 0.32 -11.79
C SER A 156 2.98 1.85 -11.70
N ASP A 157 2.37 2.63 -12.59
CA ASP A 157 2.45 4.10 -12.56
C ASP A 157 1.27 4.75 -11.85
N THR A 158 0.23 3.98 -11.50
CA THR A 158 -0.93 4.50 -10.78
C THR A 158 -0.54 4.88 -9.36
N LEU A 159 -0.73 6.15 -9.01
CA LEU A 159 -0.54 6.70 -7.68
C LEU A 159 -1.87 6.78 -6.93
N GLY A 160 -1.78 6.77 -5.60
CA GLY A 160 -2.95 7.09 -4.76
C GLY A 160 -3.29 8.56 -4.86
N SER A 161 -4.50 8.92 -4.44
CA SER A 161 -5.06 10.28 -4.56
C SER A 161 -5.48 10.88 -3.22
N ILE A 162 -5.22 10.19 -2.09
CA ILE A 162 -5.50 10.73 -0.76
C ILE A 162 -4.30 11.53 -0.25
N SER A 163 -4.55 12.77 0.18
CA SER A 163 -3.57 13.59 0.89
C SER A 163 -3.48 13.23 2.35
N VAL A 164 -2.26 13.26 2.90
CA VAL A 164 -2.03 13.08 4.33
C VAL A 164 -1.07 14.14 4.86
N PHE A 165 -1.47 14.83 5.91
CA PHE A 165 -0.74 15.89 6.60
C PHE A 165 -0.08 15.37 7.87
N ALA A 166 1.13 15.83 8.15
CA ALA A 166 1.83 15.57 9.41
C ALA A 166 1.25 16.39 10.57
N LYS A 167 1.64 16.04 11.79
CA LYS A 167 1.21 16.71 13.04
C LYS A 167 1.54 18.20 13.12
N ASP A 168 2.46 18.68 12.29
CA ASP A 168 2.87 20.08 12.18
C ASP A 168 2.07 20.86 11.11
N GLY A 169 1.13 20.18 10.42
CA GLY A 169 0.32 20.74 9.34
C GLY A 169 0.99 20.68 7.96
N ASN A 170 2.20 20.13 7.84
CA ASN A 170 2.86 19.98 6.55
C ASN A 170 2.31 18.80 5.77
N LEU A 171 2.12 18.97 4.46
CA LEU A 171 1.69 17.89 3.56
C LEU A 171 2.78 16.82 3.47
N SER A 172 2.49 15.61 3.94
CA SER A 172 3.41 14.46 3.88
C SER A 172 3.24 13.64 2.60
N TYR A 173 2.01 13.52 2.13
CA TYR A 173 1.66 12.82 0.90
C TYR A 173 0.67 13.67 0.13
N ASP A 174 0.99 13.97 -1.13
CA ASP A 174 0.19 14.87 -1.97
C ASP A 174 -0.79 14.08 -2.84
N GLY A 175 -2.08 14.10 -2.49
CA GLY A 175 -3.15 13.47 -3.25
C GLY A 175 -3.57 14.21 -4.52
N GLY A 176 -2.99 15.37 -4.82
CA GLY A 176 -3.27 16.14 -6.02
C GLY A 176 -2.96 15.39 -7.32
N ALA A 177 -3.41 15.93 -8.45
CA ALA A 177 -3.35 15.29 -9.77
C ALA A 177 -1.93 14.83 -10.21
N THR A 178 -0.88 15.44 -9.69
CA THR A 178 0.52 15.12 -10.00
C THR A 178 1.32 14.73 -8.74
N GLY A 179 0.64 14.48 -7.63
CA GLY A 179 1.26 14.25 -6.32
C GLY A 179 1.56 12.78 -6.03
N THR A 180 2.11 12.51 -4.84
CA THR A 180 2.52 11.19 -4.34
C THR A 180 1.52 10.58 -3.35
N GLY A 181 0.23 10.78 -3.61
CA GLY A 181 -0.86 10.45 -2.69
C GLY A 181 -0.89 8.99 -2.26
N VAL A 182 -1.50 8.75 -1.10
CA VAL A 182 -1.61 7.41 -0.53
C VAL A 182 -2.79 6.67 -1.15
N ILE A 183 -2.64 5.34 -1.24
CA ILE A 183 -3.61 4.46 -1.88
C ILE A 183 -4.79 4.21 -0.93
N ALA A 184 -4.49 4.03 0.34
CA ALA A 184 -5.46 3.80 1.38
C ALA A 184 -4.91 4.23 2.73
N VAL A 185 -5.82 4.50 3.66
CA VAL A 185 -5.48 4.82 5.05
C VAL A 185 -6.35 3.99 5.98
N LEU A 186 -5.70 3.33 6.93
CA LEU A 186 -6.34 2.69 8.07
C LEU A 186 -6.27 3.64 9.25
N ILE A 187 -7.38 3.83 9.96
CA ILE A 187 -7.49 4.82 11.02
C ILE A 187 -8.01 4.12 12.27
N ALA A 188 -7.24 4.16 13.35
CA ALA A 188 -7.72 3.81 14.68
C ALA A 188 -8.21 5.08 15.39
N PRO A 189 -9.51 5.18 15.73
CA PRO A 189 -10.13 6.41 16.22
C PRO A 189 -9.76 6.77 17.67
N GLY A 190 -9.11 5.86 18.41
CA GLY A 190 -8.65 6.16 19.76
C GLY A 190 -9.80 6.41 20.75
N ALA A 191 -9.49 7.11 21.83
CA ALA A 191 -10.45 7.39 22.91
C ALA A 191 -11.41 8.51 22.51
N VAL A 192 -12.62 8.54 23.09
CA VAL A 192 -13.60 9.61 22.86
C VAL A 192 -12.98 10.98 23.14
N LEU A 193 -13.01 11.86 22.14
CA LEU A 193 -12.65 13.27 22.27
C LEU A 193 -13.85 14.18 22.04
N GLN A 194 -13.70 15.44 22.42
CA GLN A 194 -14.52 16.52 21.92
C GLN A 194 -13.80 17.16 20.74
N ARG A 195 -14.34 16.96 19.54
CA ARG A 195 -13.84 17.59 18.31
C ARG A 195 -13.88 19.12 18.42
N THR A 196 -12.94 19.80 17.77
CA THR A 196 -12.82 21.27 17.86
C THR A 196 -13.96 22.01 17.15
N ASP A 197 -14.65 21.36 16.21
CA ASP A 197 -15.83 21.87 15.50
C ASP A 197 -17.17 21.50 16.17
N LYS A 198 -17.15 20.84 17.35
CA LYS A 198 -18.35 20.40 18.08
C LYS A 198 -18.33 20.85 19.54
N ILE A 199 -19.53 21.08 20.07
CA ILE A 199 -19.75 21.45 21.48
C ILE A 199 -19.92 20.25 22.41
N THR A 200 -20.22 19.08 21.87
CA THR A 200 -20.37 17.82 22.61
C THR A 200 -19.26 16.85 22.27
N PRO A 201 -18.88 15.94 23.19
CA PRO A 201 -18.03 14.81 22.87
C PRO A 201 -18.61 13.93 21.76
N GLN A 202 -17.75 13.18 21.10
CA GLN A 202 -18.11 12.13 20.15
C GLN A 202 -19.15 11.16 20.73
N ASP A 203 -20.26 10.93 20.00
CA ASP A 203 -21.33 10.01 20.41
C ASP A 203 -21.15 8.62 19.79
N ARG A 204 -20.58 7.70 20.58
CA ARG A 204 -20.35 6.30 20.19
C ARG A 204 -21.51 5.37 20.53
N SER A 205 -22.71 5.91 20.75
CA SER A 205 -23.93 5.11 20.88
C SER A 205 -24.32 4.44 19.55
N SER A 206 -25.31 3.55 19.60
CA SER A 206 -25.83 2.88 18.40
C SER A 206 -26.37 3.86 17.36
N VAL A 207 -26.91 5.01 17.78
CA VAL A 207 -27.46 6.05 16.89
C VAL A 207 -26.36 6.73 16.08
N GLY A 208 -25.18 6.91 16.68
CA GLY A 208 -24.04 7.57 16.07
C GLY A 208 -23.08 6.64 15.32
N SER A 209 -23.32 5.32 15.30
CA SER A 209 -22.34 4.29 14.97
C SER A 209 -21.69 4.37 13.59
N ASN A 210 -22.41 4.88 12.59
CA ASN A 210 -21.96 4.99 11.20
C ASN A 210 -21.53 6.40 10.80
N ASN A 211 -21.58 7.39 11.70
CA ASN A 211 -21.17 8.76 11.40
C ASN A 211 -19.68 8.95 11.74
N PRO A 212 -18.80 9.24 10.76
CA PRO A 212 -17.35 9.40 11.01
C PRO A 212 -17.03 10.49 12.04
N VAL A 213 -17.83 11.56 12.12
CA VAL A 213 -17.66 12.67 13.07
C VAL A 213 -17.75 12.21 14.52
N ASN A 214 -18.39 11.08 14.79
CA ASN A 214 -18.51 10.51 16.14
C ASN A 214 -17.31 9.64 16.54
N TYR A 215 -16.27 9.58 15.71
CA TYR A 215 -15.11 8.71 15.95
C TYR A 215 -13.79 9.37 15.58
N LEU A 216 -13.77 10.14 14.48
CA LEU A 216 -12.57 10.73 13.91
C LEU A 216 -12.46 12.21 14.27
N ASP A 217 -11.24 12.72 14.31
CA ASP A 217 -10.89 14.03 14.85
C ASP A 217 -10.61 15.07 13.74
N ILE A 218 -10.50 16.32 14.17
CA ILE A 218 -10.21 17.47 13.32
C ILE A 218 -9.16 18.35 13.99
N ALA A 219 -8.10 18.68 13.26
CA ALA A 219 -7.03 19.54 13.73
C ALA A 219 -6.33 20.26 12.57
N LEU A 220 -5.81 21.45 12.83
CA LEU A 220 -5.04 22.25 11.86
C LEU A 220 -5.75 22.46 10.49
N GLY A 221 -7.08 22.54 10.51
CA GLY A 221 -7.90 22.70 9.30
C GLY A 221 -8.11 21.43 8.47
N GLN A 222 -7.63 20.28 8.94
CA GLN A 222 -7.81 18.96 8.31
C GLN A 222 -8.77 18.11 9.14
N ASP A 223 -9.74 17.46 8.49
CA ASP A 223 -10.78 16.67 9.15
C ASP A 223 -10.71 15.19 8.74
N ASN A 224 -10.34 14.31 9.67
CA ASN A 224 -10.28 12.87 9.42
C ASN A 224 -11.67 12.26 9.18
N ALA A 225 -12.74 12.93 9.60
CA ALA A 225 -14.12 12.50 9.36
C ALA A 225 -14.66 12.90 7.97
N SER A 226 -14.00 13.83 7.28
CA SER A 226 -14.44 14.39 6.01
C SER A 226 -13.28 15.01 5.25
N PHE A 227 -12.68 14.26 4.34
CA PHE A 227 -11.64 14.73 3.42
C PHE A 227 -12.15 14.68 1.97
N THR A 228 -11.51 15.42 1.07
CA THR A 228 -11.76 15.35 -0.37
C THR A 228 -10.63 14.63 -1.11
N ASP A 229 -10.95 13.51 -1.76
CA ASP A 229 -10.01 12.73 -2.56
C ASP A 229 -9.54 13.52 -3.80
N GLY A 230 -8.26 13.48 -4.11
CA GLY A 230 -7.66 14.14 -5.27
C GLY A 230 -7.21 15.60 -5.04
N LEU A 231 -7.33 16.13 -3.82
CA LEU A 231 -6.90 17.49 -3.49
C LEU A 231 -5.61 17.50 -2.68
N SER A 232 -4.73 18.47 -2.92
CA SER A 232 -3.50 18.69 -2.15
C SER A 232 -3.71 19.55 -0.90
N THR A 233 -4.84 20.26 -0.81
CA THR A 233 -5.17 21.20 0.27
C THR A 233 -6.09 20.63 1.33
N ASP A 234 -6.70 19.47 1.07
CA ASP A 234 -7.66 18.79 1.94
C ASP A 234 -7.30 17.31 2.00
N GLY A 235 -7.25 16.74 3.20
CA GLY A 235 -6.78 15.38 3.43
C GLY A 235 -6.90 14.95 4.88
N LEU A 236 -6.29 13.81 5.17
CA LEU A 236 -6.25 13.25 6.52
C LEU A 236 -5.03 13.78 7.28
N ILE A 237 -5.10 13.90 8.60
CA ILE A 237 -4.01 14.38 9.44
C ILE A 237 -3.61 13.32 10.48
N GLN A 238 -2.30 13.09 10.62
CA GLN A 238 -1.75 12.06 11.50
C GLN A 238 -1.05 12.64 12.73
N GLY A 239 -1.10 11.86 13.81
CA GLY A 239 -0.29 12.02 15.02
C GLY A 239 -1.01 12.75 16.14
N ILE A 240 -0.55 12.58 17.37
CA ILE A 240 -1.23 13.17 18.54
C ILE A 240 -1.01 14.69 18.55
N ILE A 241 -2.10 15.46 18.49
CA ILE A 241 -2.09 16.93 18.52
C ILE A 241 -2.77 17.43 19.79
N LYS A 242 -2.17 18.43 20.42
CA LYS A 242 -2.68 19.10 21.61
C LYS A 242 -2.95 20.58 21.32
N ASP A 243 -3.98 21.13 21.95
CA ASP A 243 -4.21 22.57 21.95
C ASP A 243 -3.26 23.31 22.92
N SER A 244 -3.38 24.65 22.96
CA SER A 244 -2.58 25.51 23.85
C SER A 244 -2.72 25.18 25.34
N ASN A 245 -3.82 24.53 25.73
CA ASN A 245 -4.09 24.10 27.10
C ASN A 245 -3.61 22.67 27.37
N GLN A 246 -2.80 22.08 26.48
CA GLN A 246 -2.32 20.70 26.55
C GLN A 246 -3.41 19.63 26.48
N ARG A 247 -4.64 19.99 26.07
CA ARG A 247 -5.71 19.03 25.84
C ARG A 247 -5.49 18.38 24.48
N VAL A 248 -5.60 17.05 24.43
CA VAL A 248 -5.52 16.30 23.17
C VAL A 248 -6.75 16.64 22.33
N ILE A 249 -6.51 17.12 21.11
CA ILE A 249 -7.54 17.48 20.12
C ILE A 249 -7.53 16.55 18.90
N LEU A 250 -6.46 15.75 18.75
CA LEU A 250 -6.38 14.66 17.78
C LEU A 250 -5.67 13.48 18.41
N ASN A 251 -6.31 12.32 18.44
CA ASN A 251 -5.74 11.05 18.88
C ASN A 251 -5.90 9.91 17.85
N ASP A 252 -6.48 10.19 16.68
CA ASP A 252 -6.50 9.28 15.54
C ASP A 252 -5.09 8.77 15.20
N GLN A 253 -4.93 7.45 15.13
CA GLN A 253 -3.70 6.82 14.66
C GLN A 253 -3.89 6.33 13.23
N LEU A 254 -3.12 6.92 12.31
CA LEU A 254 -3.15 6.58 10.89
C LEU A 254 -2.06 5.57 10.56
N LEU A 255 -2.42 4.53 9.82
CA LEU A 255 -1.50 3.72 9.05
C LEU A 255 -1.77 3.96 7.56
N VAL A 256 -0.78 4.53 6.86
CA VAL A 256 -0.85 4.79 5.43
C VAL A 256 -0.40 3.57 4.62
N ILE A 257 -1.07 3.36 3.48
CA ILE A 257 -0.73 2.35 2.48
C ILE A 257 -0.34 3.10 1.20
N THR A 258 0.93 3.02 0.84
CA THR A 258 1.48 3.66 -0.37
C THR A 258 1.56 2.66 -1.52
N GLN A 259 1.88 3.16 -2.71
CA GLN A 259 2.18 2.35 -3.88
C GLN A 259 3.23 1.28 -3.60
N GLU A 260 4.30 1.62 -2.90
CA GLU A 260 5.41 0.71 -2.58
C GLU A 260 4.97 -0.45 -1.69
N ASN A 261 3.90 -0.27 -0.89
CA ASN A 261 3.39 -1.33 -0.05
C ASN A 261 2.65 -2.42 -0.83
N ILE A 262 2.01 -2.10 -1.97
CA ILE A 262 1.14 -3.05 -2.68
C ILE A 262 1.69 -3.48 -4.05
N MET A 263 2.37 -2.57 -4.77
CA MET A 263 2.71 -2.82 -6.18
C MET A 263 3.66 -3.99 -6.37
N ARG A 264 4.56 -4.24 -5.42
CA ARG A 264 5.49 -5.37 -5.55
C ARG A 264 4.77 -6.71 -5.59
N ALA A 265 3.73 -6.89 -4.77
CA ALA A 265 2.92 -8.10 -4.76
C ALA A 265 2.10 -8.21 -6.05
N ILE A 266 1.54 -7.09 -6.51
CA ILE A 266 0.72 -7.02 -7.73
C ILE A 266 1.56 -7.31 -8.98
N GLN A 267 2.75 -6.74 -9.13
CA GLN A 267 3.65 -7.02 -10.25
C GLN A 267 4.04 -8.50 -10.32
N LYS A 268 4.35 -9.11 -9.18
CA LYS A 268 4.62 -10.56 -9.10
C LYS A 268 3.39 -11.38 -9.52
N ARG A 269 2.18 -10.95 -9.12
CA ARG A 269 0.93 -11.58 -9.56
C ARG A 269 0.76 -11.48 -11.07
N VAL A 270 0.93 -10.30 -11.65
CA VAL A 270 0.84 -10.08 -13.11
C VAL A 270 1.84 -10.98 -13.85
N ALA A 271 3.09 -11.03 -13.39
CA ALA A 271 4.11 -11.90 -13.99
C ALA A 271 3.74 -13.38 -13.89
N ALA A 272 3.06 -13.80 -12.81
CA ALA A 272 2.58 -15.17 -12.63
C ALA A 272 1.43 -15.53 -13.59
N GLU A 273 0.48 -14.61 -13.83
CA GLU A 273 -0.61 -14.81 -14.80
C GLU A 273 -0.07 -15.01 -16.23
N VAL A 274 0.89 -14.17 -16.64
CA VAL A 274 1.53 -14.31 -17.94
C VAL A 274 2.34 -15.60 -18.04
N LYS A 275 3.10 -15.94 -16.98
CA LYS A 275 3.83 -17.22 -16.91
C LYS A 275 2.88 -18.40 -17.06
N GLN A 276 1.70 -18.37 -16.44
CA GLN A 276 0.71 -19.44 -16.58
C GLN A 276 0.25 -19.57 -18.04
N CYS A 277 -0.10 -18.46 -18.71
CA CYS A 277 -0.49 -18.48 -20.11
C CYS A 277 0.60 -19.03 -21.04
N LEU A 278 1.87 -18.67 -20.82
CA LEU A 278 3.00 -19.20 -21.58
C LEU A 278 3.17 -20.71 -21.36
N ASN A 279 3.02 -21.18 -20.12
CA ASN A 279 3.06 -22.61 -19.80
C ASN A 279 1.93 -23.38 -20.48
N GLU A 280 0.69 -22.88 -20.41
CA GLU A 280 -0.46 -23.48 -21.04
C GLU A 280 -0.29 -23.53 -22.56
N TYR A 281 0.19 -22.45 -23.16
CA TYR A 281 0.52 -22.40 -24.58
C TYR A 281 1.57 -23.45 -24.97
N ALA A 282 2.70 -23.52 -24.26
CA ALA A 282 3.76 -24.48 -24.55
C ALA A 282 3.32 -25.94 -24.32
N SER A 283 2.41 -26.18 -23.36
CA SER A 283 1.89 -27.51 -23.04
C SER A 283 0.94 -28.07 -24.09
N ASP A 284 0.45 -27.25 -25.01
CA ASP A 284 -0.40 -27.70 -26.09
C ASP A 284 0.36 -28.69 -27.00
N PRO A 285 -0.20 -29.87 -27.31
CA PRO A 285 0.47 -30.86 -28.15
C PRO A 285 0.91 -30.33 -29.52
N GLN A 286 0.17 -29.40 -30.11
CA GLN A 286 0.53 -28.80 -31.41
C GLN A 286 1.72 -27.85 -31.31
N ASN A 287 1.96 -27.26 -30.12
CA ASN A 287 3.10 -26.38 -29.89
C ASN A 287 4.36 -27.15 -29.46
N ASN A 288 4.22 -28.39 -28.99
CA ASN A 288 5.32 -29.29 -28.69
C ASN A 288 6.39 -28.68 -27.75
N GLY A 289 5.95 -27.94 -26.73
CA GLY A 289 6.84 -27.26 -25.78
C GLY A 289 7.45 -25.94 -26.28
N ARG A 290 7.08 -25.46 -27.48
CA ARG A 290 7.56 -24.20 -28.07
C ARG A 290 6.71 -23.01 -27.60
N LEU A 291 7.30 -21.82 -27.65
CA LEU A 291 6.71 -20.55 -27.24
C LEU A 291 6.52 -19.63 -28.45
N PRO A 292 5.55 -18.69 -28.43
CA PRO A 292 5.35 -17.77 -29.54
C PRO A 292 6.51 -16.77 -29.63
N TRP A 293 6.66 -16.13 -30.79
CA TRP A 293 7.57 -14.98 -30.95
C TRP A 293 7.08 -13.76 -30.18
N SER A 294 8.01 -12.92 -29.73
CA SER A 294 7.62 -11.72 -29.00
C SER A 294 7.14 -10.62 -29.93
N SER A 295 6.36 -9.68 -29.37
CA SER A 295 6.12 -8.43 -30.07
C SER A 295 7.33 -7.51 -29.92
N ARG A 296 7.69 -6.87 -31.03
CA ARG A 296 8.71 -5.85 -31.12
C ARG A 296 8.33 -4.59 -30.32
N VAL A 297 9.30 -4.01 -29.63
CA VAL A 297 9.19 -2.66 -29.05
C VAL A 297 9.72 -1.65 -30.08
N ARG A 298 8.95 -0.59 -30.38
CA ARG A 298 9.25 0.37 -31.45
C ARG A 298 8.97 1.80 -31.04
N ASP A 299 9.95 2.67 -31.24
CA ASP A 299 9.94 4.11 -30.97
C ASP A 299 9.45 4.94 -32.18
N THR A 300 8.53 4.40 -32.99
CA THR A 300 8.22 4.93 -34.32
C THR A 300 7.13 6.00 -34.36
N GLY A 301 6.81 6.68 -33.26
CA GLY A 301 5.73 7.69 -33.16
C GLY A 301 4.30 7.15 -33.34
N THR A 302 4.16 5.93 -33.85
CA THR A 302 2.93 5.16 -33.97
C THR A 302 2.60 4.45 -32.65
N PRO A 303 1.32 4.19 -32.34
CA PRO A 303 0.94 3.41 -31.17
C PRO A 303 1.69 2.07 -31.09
N PRO A 304 2.04 1.59 -29.87
CA PRO A 304 2.70 0.30 -29.70
C PRO A 304 1.92 -0.84 -30.38
N SER A 305 2.60 -1.59 -31.22
CA SER A 305 2.06 -2.82 -31.83
C SER A 305 2.33 -4.01 -30.92
N TYR A 306 1.36 -4.90 -30.81
CA TYR A 306 1.46 -6.13 -30.03
C TYR A 306 1.44 -7.37 -30.94
N SER A 307 1.64 -7.22 -32.24
CA SER A 307 1.75 -8.38 -33.13
C SER A 307 3.10 -9.07 -32.96
N ASP A 308 3.08 -10.40 -32.96
CA ASP A 308 4.30 -11.20 -32.90
C ASP A 308 5.21 -10.97 -34.12
N ARG A 309 6.51 -11.24 -33.95
CA ARG A 309 7.50 -10.93 -34.98
C ARG A 309 8.59 -12.01 -35.09
N SER A 310 8.73 -12.57 -36.28
CA SER A 310 9.76 -13.55 -36.63
C SER A 310 11.14 -13.17 -36.09
N GLY A 311 11.76 -14.09 -35.33
CA GLY A 311 13.10 -13.93 -34.78
C GLY A 311 13.25 -13.04 -33.54
N TYR A 312 12.16 -12.43 -33.05
CA TYR A 312 12.20 -11.66 -31.80
C TYR A 312 12.03 -12.60 -30.61
N LEU A 313 13.12 -12.76 -29.85
CA LEU A 313 13.14 -13.55 -28.62
C LEU A 313 12.91 -12.70 -27.37
N PHE A 314 12.87 -11.37 -27.50
CA PHE A 314 12.63 -10.46 -26.39
C PHE A 314 11.79 -9.26 -26.83
N GLY A 315 10.79 -8.91 -26.02
CA GLY A 315 9.93 -7.77 -26.25
C GLY A 315 8.63 -7.83 -25.46
N ARG A 316 7.56 -7.27 -26.00
CA ARG A 316 6.22 -7.30 -25.36
C ARG A 316 5.57 -8.66 -25.57
N ILE A 317 4.67 -9.02 -24.66
CA ILE A 317 3.76 -10.16 -24.85
C ILE A 317 2.91 -9.91 -26.12
N PRO A 318 2.86 -10.84 -27.09
CA PRO A 318 2.05 -10.63 -28.28
C PRO A 318 0.54 -10.74 -27.99
N ASP A 319 -0.25 -9.93 -28.67
CA ASP A 319 -1.69 -10.09 -28.80
C ASP A 319 -1.98 -11.09 -29.94
N SER A 320 -3.00 -11.92 -29.77
CA SER A 320 -3.48 -12.81 -30.84
C SER A 320 -4.08 -12.02 -32.01
N PRO A 321 -3.97 -12.50 -33.26
CA PRO A 321 -3.37 -13.77 -33.64
C PRO A 321 -1.82 -13.72 -33.72
N PHE A 322 -1.15 -14.80 -33.30
CA PHE A 322 0.31 -15.02 -33.44
C PHE A 322 0.65 -15.47 -34.86
N LYS A 323 0.42 -14.56 -35.80
CA LYS A 323 0.53 -14.84 -37.23
C LYS A 323 1.92 -15.33 -37.60
N LYS A 324 2.98 -14.66 -37.12
CA LYS A 324 4.36 -15.03 -37.47
C LYS A 324 4.82 -16.32 -36.85
N THR A 325 4.37 -16.60 -35.64
CA THR A 325 4.62 -17.84 -34.92
C THR A 325 4.05 -19.02 -35.71
N CYS A 326 2.81 -18.90 -36.16
CA CYS A 326 2.15 -19.92 -36.99
C CYS A 326 2.82 -20.08 -38.36
N GLU A 327 3.11 -18.98 -39.08
CA GLU A 327 3.77 -19.04 -40.39
C GLU A 327 5.17 -19.66 -40.31
N ASP A 328 6.00 -19.23 -39.35
CA ASP A 328 7.39 -19.69 -39.19
C ASP A 328 7.50 -21.12 -38.65
N SER A 329 6.38 -21.75 -38.31
CA SER A 329 6.29 -23.15 -37.88
C SER A 329 5.56 -24.03 -38.89
N GLY A 330 5.43 -23.57 -40.15
CA GLY A 330 4.86 -24.34 -41.26
C GLY A 330 3.33 -24.26 -41.36
N GLY A 331 2.71 -23.29 -40.70
CA GLY A 331 1.26 -23.07 -40.73
C GLY A 331 0.78 -22.20 -41.90
N GLY A 332 -0.48 -22.41 -42.29
CA GLY A 332 -1.22 -21.60 -43.26
C GLY A 332 -2.53 -21.06 -42.68
N GLY A 333 -3.04 -19.96 -43.25
CA GLY A 333 -4.26 -19.31 -42.74
C GLY A 333 -4.11 -18.72 -41.33
N CYS A 334 -2.89 -18.32 -40.97
CA CYS A 334 -2.51 -17.93 -39.61
C CYS A 334 -3.15 -16.63 -39.09
N ASP A 335 -3.88 -15.90 -39.92
CA ASP A 335 -4.70 -14.75 -39.52
C ASP A 335 -6.18 -15.12 -39.25
N GLN A 336 -6.56 -16.38 -39.46
CA GLN A 336 -7.92 -16.89 -39.23
C GLN A 336 -8.00 -17.73 -37.95
N PRO A 337 -9.20 -17.88 -37.34
CA PRO A 337 -9.40 -18.82 -36.24
C PRO A 337 -9.12 -20.29 -36.64
N ALA A 338 -9.35 -20.64 -37.91
CA ALA A 338 -9.11 -21.96 -38.47
C ALA A 338 -7.78 -21.97 -39.26
N GLN A 339 -6.66 -21.96 -38.54
CA GLN A 339 -5.35 -22.20 -39.15
C GLN A 339 -5.20 -23.66 -39.62
N SER A 340 -4.29 -23.91 -40.56
CA SER A 340 -3.88 -25.25 -40.99
C SER A 340 -2.42 -25.48 -40.64
N GLY A 341 -2.11 -26.50 -39.85
CA GLY A 341 -0.73 -26.76 -39.38
C GLY A 341 -0.17 -25.63 -38.52
N GLY A 342 1.15 -25.59 -38.35
CA GLY A 342 1.82 -24.56 -37.55
C GLY A 342 1.53 -24.64 -36.04
N MET A 343 2.28 -23.87 -35.27
CA MET A 343 1.98 -23.58 -33.87
C MET A 343 0.70 -22.75 -33.78
N TRP A 344 -0.03 -22.86 -32.68
CA TRP A 344 -1.29 -22.14 -32.50
C TRP A 344 -1.11 -20.62 -32.58
N ASN A 345 -1.98 -19.97 -33.33
CA ASN A 345 -1.99 -18.52 -33.49
C ASN A 345 -2.77 -17.81 -32.37
N ASN A 346 -3.15 -18.49 -31.29
CA ASN A 346 -3.92 -17.87 -30.21
C ASN A 346 -3.54 -18.45 -28.84
N TRP A 347 -3.81 -17.67 -27.79
CA TRP A 347 -3.76 -18.14 -26.42
C TRP A 347 -4.72 -19.32 -26.22
N ARG A 348 -4.39 -20.21 -25.27
CA ARG A 348 -5.15 -21.44 -25.02
C ARG A 348 -6.10 -21.29 -23.83
N GLY A 349 -7.16 -22.10 -23.85
CA GLY A 349 -8.08 -22.41 -22.76
C GLY A 349 -8.31 -21.33 -21.69
N ASN A 350 -7.53 -21.40 -20.61
CA ASN A 350 -7.73 -20.63 -19.39
C ASN A 350 -6.92 -19.34 -19.34
N CYS A 351 -6.20 -19.01 -20.41
CA CYS A 351 -5.39 -17.82 -20.44
C CYS A 351 -6.25 -16.55 -20.32
N ASN A 352 -5.92 -15.72 -19.33
CA ASN A 352 -6.68 -14.52 -18.98
C ASN A 352 -6.04 -13.20 -19.45
N ILE A 353 -4.96 -13.28 -20.24
CA ILE A 353 -4.33 -12.15 -20.93
C ILE A 353 -4.85 -12.03 -22.37
N ALA A 354 -6.16 -11.80 -22.51
CA ALA A 354 -6.78 -11.54 -23.81
C ALA A 354 -6.80 -10.03 -24.13
N SER A 355 -6.89 -9.67 -25.42
CA SER A 355 -6.92 -8.26 -25.87
C SER A 355 -8.11 -7.45 -25.33
N LEU A 356 -9.18 -8.11 -24.87
CA LEU A 356 -10.34 -7.50 -24.24
C LEU A 356 -10.36 -7.63 -22.71
N SER A 357 -9.33 -8.24 -22.12
CA SER A 357 -9.25 -8.42 -20.67
C SER A 357 -9.06 -7.07 -19.98
N GLY A 358 -10.05 -6.70 -19.17
CA GLY A 358 -10.13 -5.39 -18.52
C GLY A 358 -8.91 -5.12 -17.65
N TRP A 359 -8.36 -6.14 -16.98
CA TRP A 359 -7.12 -5.99 -16.22
C TRP A 359 -5.89 -5.96 -17.10
N TRP A 360 -5.81 -6.84 -18.10
CA TRP A 360 -4.62 -6.96 -18.96
C TRP A 360 -4.35 -5.68 -19.73
N LEU A 361 -5.38 -4.97 -20.17
CA LEU A 361 -5.24 -3.67 -20.82
C LEU A 361 -4.50 -2.63 -19.97
N ASN A 362 -4.57 -2.71 -18.63
CA ASN A 362 -3.82 -1.81 -17.76
C ASN A 362 -2.33 -2.19 -17.68
N TRP A 363 -2.01 -3.48 -17.82
CA TRP A 363 -0.70 -4.04 -17.49
C TRP A 363 0.13 -4.46 -18.71
N LYS A 364 -0.48 -4.63 -19.90
CA LYS A 364 0.22 -5.13 -21.09
C LYS A 364 1.37 -4.23 -21.53
N GLU A 365 1.23 -2.92 -21.33
CA GLU A 365 2.29 -1.96 -21.63
C GLU A 365 3.46 -2.04 -20.62
N MET A 366 3.23 -2.60 -19.44
CA MET A 366 4.27 -2.78 -18.42
C MET A 366 4.99 -4.12 -18.53
N THR A 367 4.51 -5.02 -19.40
CA THR A 367 4.92 -6.42 -19.35
C THR A 367 5.69 -6.85 -20.59
N PHE A 368 6.85 -7.43 -20.36
CA PHE A 368 7.79 -7.93 -21.33
C PHE A 368 8.02 -9.41 -21.11
N TYR A 369 8.45 -10.12 -22.15
CA TYR A 369 9.01 -11.44 -21.99
C TYR A 369 10.19 -11.69 -22.92
N ALA A 370 11.04 -12.58 -22.46
CA ALA A 370 12.07 -13.23 -23.22
C ALA A 370 11.76 -14.71 -23.33
N LEU A 371 11.93 -15.31 -24.50
CA LEU A 371 11.98 -16.75 -24.67
C LEU A 371 13.38 -17.20 -25.07
N ALA A 372 13.75 -18.42 -24.71
CA ALA A 372 15.04 -18.95 -25.08
C ALA A 372 15.07 -19.52 -26.50
N ASP A 373 16.23 -19.44 -27.16
CA ASP A 373 16.40 -19.87 -28.55
C ASP A 373 16.02 -21.35 -28.74
N ALA A 374 16.32 -22.20 -27.76
CA ALA A 374 15.95 -23.62 -27.75
C ALA A 374 14.43 -23.88 -27.87
N TYR A 375 13.59 -22.92 -27.46
CA TYR A 375 12.13 -23.06 -27.36
C TYR A 375 11.38 -22.19 -28.37
N LYS A 376 12.09 -21.56 -29.31
CA LYS A 376 11.49 -20.73 -30.36
C LYS A 376 10.68 -21.55 -31.38
N PRO A 377 9.78 -20.92 -32.15
CA PRO A 377 9.09 -21.56 -33.27
C PRO A 377 10.06 -22.19 -34.27
N VAL A 378 9.71 -23.38 -34.76
CA VAL A 378 10.51 -24.14 -35.74
C VAL A 378 9.60 -24.85 -36.74
N ASP A 379 10.10 -25.04 -37.97
CA ASP A 379 9.48 -25.82 -39.03
C ASP A 379 10.46 -26.92 -39.48
N PRO A 380 10.11 -28.22 -39.41
CA PRO A 380 8.87 -28.76 -38.84
C PRO A 380 8.82 -28.66 -37.31
N ILE A 381 7.60 -28.62 -36.77
CA ILE A 381 7.38 -28.53 -35.32
C ILE A 381 7.89 -29.78 -34.62
N THR A 382 8.92 -29.59 -33.81
CA THR A 382 9.59 -30.65 -33.04
C THR A 382 9.83 -30.18 -31.62
N ALA A 383 9.90 -31.11 -30.67
CA ALA A 383 10.22 -30.79 -29.29
C ALA A 383 11.63 -30.20 -29.21
N ALA A 384 11.90 -29.40 -28.18
CA ALA A 384 13.28 -29.01 -27.88
C ALA A 384 14.13 -30.26 -27.62
N ALA A 385 15.39 -30.24 -28.06
CA ALA A 385 16.30 -31.37 -27.88
C ALA A 385 16.46 -31.74 -26.39
N VAL A 386 16.73 -33.02 -26.11
CA VAL A 386 17.14 -33.43 -24.76
C VAL A 386 18.41 -32.65 -24.40
N ASN A 387 18.41 -32.00 -23.23
CA ASN A 387 19.46 -31.08 -22.80
C ASN A 387 19.61 -29.83 -23.69
N ALA A 388 18.52 -29.28 -24.28
CA ALA A 388 18.62 -28.09 -25.14
C ALA A 388 19.38 -26.90 -24.52
N CYS A 389 19.42 -26.81 -23.19
CA CYS A 389 20.16 -25.77 -22.46
C CYS A 389 21.68 -26.04 -22.31
N SER A 390 22.21 -27.17 -22.76
CA SER A 390 23.66 -27.46 -22.68
C SER A 390 24.47 -26.66 -23.70
N THR A 391 23.82 -26.11 -24.72
CA THR A 391 24.45 -25.25 -25.73
C THR A 391 24.48 -23.81 -25.22
N THR A 392 25.65 -23.17 -25.28
CA THR A 392 25.81 -21.76 -24.90
C THR A 392 24.81 -20.86 -25.65
N GLY A 393 24.05 -20.05 -24.91
CA GLY A 393 23.07 -19.12 -25.48
C GLY A 393 21.72 -19.73 -25.86
N ALA A 394 21.53 -21.04 -25.68
CA ALA A 394 20.26 -21.70 -26.01
C ALA A 394 19.16 -21.48 -24.97
N CYS A 395 19.54 -21.27 -23.70
CA CYS A 395 18.64 -21.01 -22.57
C CYS A 395 18.98 -19.68 -21.87
N LEU A 396 18.00 -19.13 -21.14
CA LEU A 396 18.14 -17.86 -20.42
C LEU A 396 18.68 -18.10 -19.00
N SER A 397 19.26 -17.08 -18.39
CA SER A 397 19.58 -17.03 -16.96
C SER A 397 18.77 -15.93 -16.25
N VAL A 398 18.39 -16.18 -14.99
CA VAL A 398 17.73 -15.20 -14.12
C VAL A 398 18.38 -15.21 -12.74
N ASN A 399 19.11 -14.16 -12.41
CA ASN A 399 19.87 -14.06 -11.17
C ASN A 399 19.37 -12.94 -10.23
N PRO A 400 19.24 -13.19 -8.93
CA PRO A 400 19.02 -14.47 -8.24
C PRO A 400 17.84 -15.29 -8.81
N PRO A 401 17.67 -16.58 -8.45
CA PRO A 401 18.49 -17.32 -7.47
C PRO A 401 19.77 -17.92 -8.04
N SER A 402 19.93 -17.98 -9.37
CA SER A 402 21.13 -18.57 -9.98
C SER A 402 21.46 -17.96 -11.34
N ALA A 403 22.75 -17.85 -11.64
CA ALA A 403 23.23 -17.46 -12.96
C ALA A 403 23.20 -18.62 -14.00
N THR A 404 22.66 -19.79 -13.64
CA THR A 404 22.55 -20.93 -14.56
C THR A 404 21.70 -20.55 -15.79
N THR A 405 22.13 -21.00 -16.97
CA THR A 405 21.42 -20.81 -18.25
C THR A 405 20.52 -22.02 -18.52
N ASP A 406 19.41 -22.10 -17.80
CA ASP A 406 18.49 -23.25 -17.77
C ASP A 406 17.02 -22.83 -17.91
N LYS A 407 16.75 -21.53 -18.09
CA LYS A 407 15.39 -20.99 -18.17
C LYS A 407 14.88 -20.98 -19.61
N LYS A 408 13.64 -21.43 -19.79
CA LYS A 408 12.92 -21.46 -21.07
C LYS A 408 12.39 -20.09 -21.46
N PHE A 409 11.97 -19.32 -20.47
CA PHE A 409 11.50 -17.95 -20.64
C PHE A 409 11.60 -17.16 -19.33
N ALA A 410 11.59 -15.83 -19.47
CA ALA A 410 11.48 -14.87 -18.38
C ALA A 410 10.41 -13.83 -18.73
N VAL A 411 9.52 -13.53 -17.79
CA VAL A 411 8.51 -12.47 -17.84
C VAL A 411 8.99 -11.35 -16.92
N ILE A 412 9.03 -10.13 -17.44
CA ILE A 412 9.46 -8.94 -16.71
C ILE A 412 8.29 -7.95 -16.67
N VAL A 413 7.93 -7.51 -15.47
CA VAL A 413 6.92 -6.47 -15.24
C VAL A 413 7.63 -5.24 -14.71
N ALA A 414 7.59 -4.17 -15.50
CA ALA A 414 8.17 -2.88 -15.18
C ALA A 414 7.52 -2.29 -13.92
N GLY A 415 8.33 -1.65 -13.09
CA GLY A 415 7.83 -0.90 -11.95
C GLY A 415 7.40 0.52 -12.28
N LYS A 416 7.24 1.32 -11.22
CA LYS A 416 6.92 2.75 -11.33
C LYS A 416 7.99 3.45 -12.15
N MET A 417 7.65 4.52 -12.85
CA MET A 417 8.66 5.36 -13.49
C MET A 417 9.75 5.78 -12.49
N LEU A 418 11.00 5.46 -12.82
CA LEU A 418 12.19 5.94 -12.13
C LEU A 418 12.64 7.30 -12.71
N PRO A 419 13.49 8.07 -12.01
CA PRO A 419 14.02 9.32 -12.54
C PRO A 419 14.63 9.15 -13.94
N GLY A 420 14.18 9.97 -14.89
CA GLY A 420 14.61 9.92 -16.30
C GLY A 420 13.75 9.06 -17.22
N GLN A 421 12.78 8.31 -16.69
CA GLN A 421 11.80 7.58 -17.49
C GLN A 421 10.57 8.45 -17.80
N SER A 422 9.99 8.27 -18.99
CA SER A 422 8.72 8.89 -19.40
C SER A 422 7.92 7.93 -20.29
N ARG A 423 6.58 8.00 -20.23
CA ARG A 423 5.67 7.06 -20.93
C ARG A 423 4.45 7.77 -21.55
N SER A 424 4.56 9.06 -21.82
CA SER A 424 3.45 9.92 -22.26
C SER A 424 3.17 9.90 -23.76
N THR A 425 4.21 9.68 -24.58
CA THR A 425 4.13 9.67 -26.04
C THR A 425 4.33 8.26 -26.61
N ASN A 426 3.91 8.05 -27.86
CA ASN A 426 4.14 6.77 -28.55
C ASN A 426 5.63 6.43 -28.72
N ILE A 427 6.49 7.44 -28.91
CA ILE A 427 7.95 7.26 -28.97
C ILE A 427 8.44 6.75 -27.62
N GLU A 428 8.04 7.41 -26.53
CA GLU A 428 8.42 7.03 -25.17
C GLU A 428 7.95 5.62 -24.80
N LYS A 429 6.71 5.26 -25.18
CA LYS A 429 6.16 3.91 -25.01
C LYS A 429 6.86 2.84 -25.85
N GLY A 430 7.60 3.29 -26.86
CA GLY A 430 8.41 2.50 -27.76
C GLY A 430 9.85 2.29 -27.33
N THR A 431 10.23 2.76 -26.15
CA THR A 431 11.64 2.80 -25.69
C THR A 431 11.82 1.94 -24.45
N PHE A 432 12.68 0.91 -24.50
CA PHE A 432 12.91 -0.01 -23.37
C PHE A 432 13.37 0.67 -22.10
N SER A 433 14.26 1.68 -22.19
CA SER A 433 14.81 2.37 -21.01
C SER A 433 13.78 3.17 -20.23
N ASN A 434 12.58 3.39 -20.79
CA ASN A 434 11.46 3.99 -20.07
C ASN A 434 10.69 2.98 -19.20
N TYR A 435 10.99 1.69 -19.33
CA TYR A 435 10.29 0.62 -18.60
C TYR A 435 11.22 -0.23 -17.75
N LEU A 436 12.39 -0.59 -18.29
CA LEU A 436 13.34 -1.49 -17.67
C LEU A 436 14.62 -0.74 -17.34
N GLU A 437 15.36 -1.24 -16.37
CA GLU A 437 16.62 -0.68 -15.94
C GLU A 437 17.67 -1.75 -15.62
N ALA A 438 18.94 -1.34 -15.65
CA ALA A 438 20.03 -2.24 -15.32
C ALA A 438 19.84 -2.84 -13.91
N PRO A 439 20.15 -4.14 -13.71
CA PRO A 439 20.86 -5.02 -14.63
C PRO A 439 19.98 -5.75 -15.67
N ASN A 440 18.69 -5.43 -15.81
CA ASN A 440 17.90 -5.97 -16.92
C ASN A 440 18.27 -5.31 -18.25
N PRO A 441 18.20 -6.05 -19.38
CA PRO A 441 18.56 -5.53 -20.68
C PRO A 441 17.67 -4.35 -21.10
N VAL A 442 18.31 -3.30 -21.60
CA VAL A 442 17.67 -2.15 -22.25
C VAL A 442 18.18 -2.01 -23.69
N PRO A 443 17.80 -2.93 -24.60
CA PRO A 443 18.29 -2.88 -25.97
C PRO A 443 17.98 -1.52 -26.61
N PRO A 444 18.92 -0.93 -27.38
CA PRO A 444 18.60 0.22 -28.20
C PRO A 444 17.55 -0.18 -29.24
N TYR A 445 16.83 0.82 -29.75
CA TYR A 445 16.01 0.57 -30.92
C TYR A 445 16.88 0.08 -32.08
N SER A 446 16.52 -1.08 -32.64
CA SER A 446 17.18 -1.67 -33.80
C SER A 446 16.16 -2.34 -34.72
N ALA A 447 16.39 -2.22 -36.02
CA ALA A 447 15.66 -2.99 -37.03
C ALA A 447 15.96 -4.50 -36.94
N THR A 448 17.11 -4.86 -36.35
CA THR A 448 17.50 -6.25 -36.06
C THR A 448 17.09 -6.62 -34.63
N PRO A 449 16.57 -7.84 -34.40
CA PRO A 449 16.27 -8.30 -33.04
C PRO A 449 17.54 -8.33 -32.18
N VAL A 450 17.48 -7.71 -31.00
CA VAL A 450 18.47 -7.88 -29.95
C VAL A 450 17.86 -8.83 -28.92
N ASN A 451 18.45 -10.01 -28.79
CA ASN A 451 17.91 -11.14 -28.03
C ASN A 451 18.79 -11.41 -26.79
N PRO A 452 18.62 -10.66 -25.69
CA PRO A 452 19.40 -10.87 -24.48
C PRO A 452 19.06 -12.22 -23.84
N THR A 453 20.06 -12.82 -23.20
CA THR A 453 19.95 -14.16 -22.58
C THR A 453 20.08 -14.13 -21.06
N SER A 454 20.31 -12.97 -20.45
CA SER A 454 20.51 -12.82 -19.01
C SER A 454 19.61 -11.73 -18.44
N PHE A 455 18.91 -12.06 -17.36
CA PHE A 455 17.98 -11.18 -16.66
C PHE A 455 18.25 -11.24 -15.15
N SER A 456 17.70 -10.28 -14.43
CA SER A 456 17.87 -10.18 -12.99
C SER A 456 16.59 -9.85 -12.27
N GLN A 457 16.48 -10.33 -11.04
CA GLN A 457 15.46 -9.89 -10.10
C GLN A 457 16.13 -9.35 -8.84
N GLY A 458 15.48 -8.43 -8.14
CA GLY A 458 16.10 -7.77 -7.00
C GLY A 458 15.10 -7.20 -6.03
N VAL A 459 15.63 -6.68 -4.92
CA VAL A 459 14.88 -5.80 -4.03
C VAL A 459 14.67 -4.47 -4.74
N THR A 460 13.48 -3.91 -4.62
CA THR A 460 13.17 -2.59 -5.16
C THR A 460 14.09 -1.54 -4.53
N SER A 461 14.67 -0.69 -5.36
CA SER A 461 15.54 0.41 -4.98
C SER A 461 15.20 1.66 -5.80
N ALA A 462 15.92 2.75 -5.55
CA ALA A 462 15.81 3.98 -6.35
C ALA A 462 16.23 3.80 -7.82
N THR A 463 16.92 2.70 -8.15
CA THR A 463 17.51 2.46 -9.48
C THR A 463 17.13 1.11 -10.08
N PHE A 464 16.27 0.32 -9.42
CA PHE A 464 15.82 -0.99 -9.90
C PHE A 464 14.50 -1.37 -9.23
N ASN A 465 13.44 -1.62 -9.99
CA ASN A 465 12.12 -1.96 -9.46
C ASN A 465 11.36 -3.03 -10.25
N ASP A 466 11.96 -3.60 -11.29
CA ASP A 466 11.40 -4.69 -12.08
C ASP A 466 11.03 -5.95 -11.26
N ALA A 467 9.88 -6.56 -11.58
CA ALA A 467 9.51 -7.88 -11.11
C ALA A 467 9.74 -8.93 -12.21
N VAL A 468 10.35 -10.06 -11.86
CA VAL A 468 10.63 -11.12 -12.83
C VAL A 468 10.03 -12.45 -12.37
N SER A 469 9.46 -13.18 -13.32
CA SER A 469 8.98 -14.56 -13.17
C SER A 469 9.53 -15.39 -14.33
N PHE A 470 9.92 -16.64 -14.09
CA PHE A 470 10.58 -17.46 -15.10
C PHE A 470 10.22 -18.93 -14.95
N GLN A 471 10.48 -19.72 -15.99
CA GLN A 471 10.38 -21.18 -15.96
C GLN A 471 11.68 -21.82 -16.42
#